data_AF-A0A433SCQ7-F1
#
_entry.id   AF-A0A433SCQ7-F1
#
_cell.length_a   1.000
_cell.length_b   1.000
_cell.length_c   1.000
_cell.angle_alpha   90.00
_cell.angle_beta   90.00
_cell.angle_gamma   90.00
#
_symmetry.space_group_name_H-M   'P 1'
#
loop_
_entity.id
_entity.type
_entity.pdbx_description
1 polymer ?
#
loop_
_entity_poly.entity_id
_entity_poly.type
_entity_poly.pdbx_seq_one_letter_code
_entity_poly.pdbx_strand_id
1 'polypeptide(L)'
;MKKFWSISLLLFISSLFSAWSYAQSTITQEQAIEIAKQELLNEGGDIEWIGDTIVMFDEECNCWGIIFESKQLPNGGYLIGDHVSAEVSPDGSSVQLRAGY
;
A
#
# COMPACT_ATOMS: atom_id res chain seq x y z
N MET A 1 19.97 15.40 65.77
CA MET A 1 21.27 15.16 65.07
C MET A 1 20.98 14.37 63.81
N LYS A 2 21.56 14.82 62.70
CA LYS A 2 21.36 14.36 61.31
C LYS A 2 21.75 12.88 61.12
N LYS A 3 21.03 12.14 60.26
CA LYS A 3 21.57 11.09 59.36
C LYS A 3 20.55 10.72 58.27
N PHE A 4 20.69 11.49 57.21
CA PHE A 4 20.53 11.26 55.78
C PHE A 4 20.39 9.82 55.22
N TRP A 5 19.44 9.73 54.25
CA TRP A 5 19.47 9.06 52.93
C TRP A 5 18.85 7.67 52.83
N SER A 6 17.64 7.65 52.26
CA SER A 6 17.25 6.62 51.31
C SER A 6 16.34 7.27 50.26
N ILE A 7 16.95 7.95 49.29
CA ILE A 7 16.29 8.31 48.03
C ILE A 7 16.37 7.05 47.17
N SER A 8 15.36 6.20 47.28
CA SER A 8 15.13 5.08 46.37
C SER A 8 13.64 5.01 46.09
N LEU A 9 13.19 5.82 45.14
CA LEU A 9 12.23 5.34 44.17
C LEU A 9 12.57 6.01 42.85
N LEU A 10 13.28 5.24 42.02
CA LEU A 10 13.68 5.60 40.67
C LEU A 10 12.48 6.20 39.93
N LEU A 11 12.61 7.50 39.67
CA LEU A 11 11.84 8.21 38.68
C LEU A 11 12.02 7.53 37.32
N PHE A 12 10.90 7.23 36.67
CA PHE A 12 10.68 7.52 35.25
C PHE A 12 11.91 7.38 34.35
N ILE A 13 12.22 6.15 33.92
CA ILE A 13 13.10 5.94 32.76
C ILE A 13 12.29 5.24 31.68
N SER A 14 11.78 6.10 30.79
CA SER A 14 11.59 5.86 29.36
C SER A 14 10.77 4.64 28.95
N SER A 15 9.45 4.83 28.96
CA SER A 15 8.57 4.34 27.90
C SER A 15 8.95 4.99 26.56
N LEU A 16 10.11 4.61 26.02
CA LEU A 16 10.57 4.93 24.68
C LEU A 16 11.26 3.69 24.13
N PHE A 17 10.50 2.61 23.99
CA PHE A 17 10.78 1.66 22.91
C PHE A 17 9.68 1.84 21.90
N SER A 18 10.03 2.71 20.95
CA SER A 18 9.47 2.91 19.63
C SER A 18 8.56 1.76 19.22
N ALA A 19 7.27 2.05 19.05
CA ALA A 19 6.47 1.25 18.14
C ALA A 19 7.17 1.37 16.78
N TRP A 20 7.98 0.37 16.43
CA TRP A 20 8.18 0.06 15.03
C TRP A 20 6.79 -0.29 14.53
N SER A 21 6.10 0.71 13.99
CA SER A 21 4.99 0.47 13.09
C SER A 21 5.61 -0.21 11.89
N TYR A 22 5.74 -1.54 11.96
CA TYR A 22 5.91 -2.33 10.76
C TYR A 22 4.74 -1.93 9.85
N ALA A 23 5.04 -1.50 8.64
CA ALA A 23 4.04 -1.31 7.60
C ALA A 23 3.29 -2.64 7.49
N GLN A 24 2.09 -2.71 8.05
CA GLN A 24 1.32 -3.95 8.12
C GLN A 24 0.01 -3.68 7.43
N SER A 25 -0.14 -4.29 6.25
CA SER A 25 -1.42 -4.32 5.57
C SER A 25 -2.46 -5.05 6.41
N THR A 26 -3.65 -4.47 6.48
CA THR A 26 -4.85 -5.10 7.07
C THR A 26 -5.70 -5.80 6.01
N ILE A 27 -5.44 -5.53 4.73
CA ILE A 27 -6.03 -6.22 3.59
C ILE A 27 -5.03 -7.18 2.93
N THR A 28 -5.52 -8.23 2.28
CA THR A 28 -4.65 -9.13 1.49
C THR A 28 -4.29 -8.51 0.15
N GLN A 29 -3.29 -9.10 -0.52
CA GLN A 29 -2.93 -8.73 -1.89
C GLN A 29 -4.13 -8.84 -2.83
N GLU A 30 -4.90 -9.93 -2.75
CA GLU A 30 -6.10 -10.14 -3.57
C GLU A 30 -7.16 -9.07 -3.33
N GLN A 31 -7.36 -8.69 -2.06
CA GLN A 31 -8.30 -7.60 -1.72
C GLN A 31 -7.83 -6.26 -2.30
N ALA A 32 -6.53 -5.96 -2.23
CA ALA A 32 -5.97 -4.75 -2.82
C ALA A 32 -6.17 -4.71 -4.35
N ILE A 33 -5.96 -5.84 -5.03
CA ILE A 33 -6.20 -5.99 -6.47
C ILE A 33 -7.66 -5.70 -6.81
N GLU A 34 -8.60 -6.32 -6.10
CA GLU A 34 -10.04 -6.13 -6.39
C GLU A 34 -10.50 -4.70 -6.12
N ILE A 35 -9.97 -4.06 -5.07
CA ILE A 35 -10.22 -2.64 -4.79
C ILE A 35 -9.70 -1.75 -5.92
N ALA A 36 -8.45 -1.95 -6.36
CA ALA A 36 -7.86 -1.19 -7.45
C ALA A 36 -8.59 -1.37 -8.78
N LYS A 37 -9.03 -2.60 -9.09
CA LYS A 37 -9.86 -2.88 -10.28
C LYS A 37 -11.18 -2.14 -10.21
N GLN A 38 -11.87 -2.19 -9.07
CA GLN A 38 -13.15 -1.51 -8.91
C GLN A 38 -13.00 0.00 -9.08
N GLU A 39 -11.93 0.59 -8.55
CA GLU A 39 -11.66 2.02 -8.73
C GLU A 39 -11.36 2.37 -10.20
N LEU A 40 -10.56 1.56 -10.87
CA LEU A 40 -10.28 1.74 -12.30
C LEU A 40 -11.57 1.76 -13.12
N LEU A 41 -12.51 0.87 -12.83
CA LEU A 41 -13.82 0.83 -13.48
C LEU A 41 -14.68 2.05 -13.13
N ASN A 42 -14.61 2.55 -11.89
CA ASN A 42 -15.37 3.73 -11.45
C ASN A 42 -14.92 5.01 -12.17
N GLU A 43 -13.63 5.14 -12.45
CA GLU A 43 -13.03 6.27 -13.20
C GLU A 43 -13.24 6.15 -14.73
N GLY A 44 -14.05 5.18 -15.17
CA GLY A 44 -14.32 4.94 -16.59
C GLY A 44 -13.20 4.21 -17.32
N GLY A 45 -12.26 3.62 -16.58
CA GLY A 45 -11.32 2.64 -17.10
C GLY A 45 -12.07 1.43 -17.65
N ASP A 46 -11.58 0.90 -18.75
CA ASP A 46 -12.20 -0.27 -19.38
C ASP A 46 -11.78 -1.55 -18.65
N ILE A 47 -12.68 -2.54 -18.55
CA ILE A 47 -12.37 -3.90 -18.05
C ILE A 47 -11.20 -4.50 -18.84
N GLU A 48 -11.00 -4.01 -20.07
CA GLU A 48 -9.90 -4.36 -20.95
C GLU A 48 -8.50 -4.12 -20.36
N TRP A 49 -8.32 -3.18 -19.44
CA TRP A 49 -7.02 -2.89 -18.80
C TRP A 49 -6.64 -3.89 -17.71
N ILE A 50 -7.49 -4.85 -17.38
CA ILE A 50 -7.24 -5.85 -16.34
C ILE A 50 -6.47 -7.04 -16.94
N GLY A 51 -5.32 -6.75 -17.56
CA GLY A 51 -4.39 -7.74 -18.10
C GLY A 51 -3.51 -8.35 -17.01
N ASP A 52 -2.22 -8.55 -17.31
CA ASP A 52 -1.25 -8.98 -16.31
C ASP A 52 -1.16 -7.93 -15.19
N THR A 53 -1.17 -8.42 -13.95
CA THR A 53 -1.18 -7.57 -12.75
C THR A 53 0.13 -7.77 -11.99
N ILE A 54 0.97 -6.73 -11.94
CA ILE A 54 2.16 -6.72 -11.08
C ILE A 54 1.75 -6.10 -9.75
N VAL A 55 2.04 -6.77 -8.64
CA VAL A 55 1.66 -6.30 -7.31
C VAL A 55 2.85 -6.39 -6.36
N MET A 56 3.07 -5.31 -5.62
CA MET A 56 4.03 -5.26 -4.52
C MET A 56 3.44 -4.48 -3.36
N PHE A 57 3.85 -4.85 -2.14
CA PHE A 57 3.62 -4.00 -0.98
C PHE A 57 4.86 -3.13 -0.79
N ASP A 58 4.69 -1.81 -0.81
CA ASP A 58 5.76 -0.84 -0.59
C ASP A 58 5.66 -0.36 0.87
N GLU A 59 6.68 -0.73 1.65
CA GLU A 59 6.77 -0.43 3.08
C GLU A 59 7.10 1.05 3.34
N GLU A 60 7.69 1.77 2.38
CA GLU A 60 8.04 3.19 2.51
C GLU A 60 6.79 4.07 2.37
N CYS A 61 5.95 3.81 1.36
CA CYS A 61 4.65 4.47 1.24
C CYS A 61 3.58 3.87 2.16
N ASN A 62 3.84 2.68 2.72
CA ASN A 62 2.85 1.83 3.40
C ASN A 62 1.61 1.68 2.50
N CYS A 63 1.78 1.08 1.33
CA CYS A 63 0.72 0.96 0.32
C CYS A 63 0.93 -0.27 -0.58
N TRP A 64 -0.14 -0.77 -1.18
CA TRP A 64 -0.06 -1.75 -2.27
C TRP A 64 0.12 -1.00 -3.60
N GLY A 65 1.25 -1.24 -4.27
CA GLY A 65 1.46 -0.82 -5.65
C GLY A 65 0.98 -1.90 -6.60
N ILE A 66 0.04 -1.55 -7.48
CA ILE A 66 -0.56 -2.44 -8.47
C ILE A 66 -0.35 -1.83 -9.84
N ILE A 67 0.14 -2.60 -10.81
CA ILE A 67 0.28 -2.17 -12.20
C ILE A 67 -0.62 -3.05 -13.05
N PHE A 68 -1.51 -2.40 -13.77
CA PHE A 68 -2.37 -2.97 -14.80
C PHE A 68 -1.71 -2.73 -16.16
N GLU A 69 -1.18 -3.78 -16.77
CA GLU A 69 -0.64 -3.70 -18.13
C GLU A 69 -1.75 -3.75 -19.18
N SER A 70 -1.51 -3.08 -20.31
CA SER A 70 -2.49 -3.00 -21.39
C SER A 70 -2.92 -4.35 -21.95
N LYS A 71 -4.14 -4.37 -22.47
CA LYS A 71 -4.75 -5.55 -23.08
C LYS A 71 -3.97 -6.06 -24.29
N GLN A 72 -3.95 -7.39 -24.40
CA GLN A 72 -3.67 -8.05 -25.67
C GLN A 72 -4.80 -7.78 -26.68
N LEU A 73 -4.48 -7.05 -27.75
CA LEU A 73 -5.36 -6.76 -28.87
C LEU A 73 -5.89 -8.05 -29.51
N PRO A 74 -7.05 -8.01 -30.20
CA PRO A 74 -7.64 -9.17 -30.87
C PRO A 74 -6.73 -9.85 -31.92
N ASN A 75 -5.70 -9.15 -32.38
CA ASN A 75 -4.69 -9.66 -33.31
C ASN A 75 -3.51 -10.36 -32.59
N GLY A 76 -3.57 -10.51 -31.27
CA GLY A 76 -2.52 -11.10 -30.44
C GLY A 76 -1.37 -10.15 -30.07
N GLY A 77 -1.39 -8.91 -30.55
CA GLY A 77 -0.43 -7.86 -30.17
C GLY A 77 -0.78 -7.24 -28.82
N TYR A 78 0.16 -6.53 -28.20
CA TYR A 78 -0.09 -5.73 -27.00
C TYR A 78 -0.03 -4.24 -27.36
N LEU A 79 -0.76 -3.40 -26.65
CA LEU A 79 -0.53 -1.95 -26.69
C LEU A 79 0.75 -1.65 -25.87
N ILE A 80 1.91 -1.73 -26.52
CA ILE A 80 3.19 -1.47 -25.86
C ILE A 80 3.23 -0.01 -25.39
N GLY A 81 3.45 0.19 -24.09
CA GLY A 81 3.69 1.51 -23.47
C GLY A 81 2.61 1.94 -22.48
N ASP A 82 1.38 1.48 -22.67
CA ASP A 82 0.27 1.92 -21.84
C ASP A 82 0.10 1.01 -20.61
N HIS A 83 0.19 1.59 -19.41
CA HIS A 83 -0.14 0.89 -18.16
C HIS A 83 -0.88 1.86 -17.23
N VAL A 84 -1.69 1.32 -16.32
CA VAL A 84 -2.27 2.11 -15.23
C VAL A 84 -1.73 1.56 -13.93
N SER A 85 -1.17 2.42 -13.09
CA SER A 85 -0.81 2.04 -11.73
C SER A 85 -1.86 2.50 -10.72
N ALA A 86 -2.00 1.73 -9.66
CA ALA A 86 -2.82 2.05 -8.51
C ALA A 86 -1.98 1.93 -7.23
N GLU A 87 -2.04 2.94 -6.38
CA GLU A 87 -1.56 2.88 -5.00
C GLU A 87 -2.78 2.71 -4.09
N VAL A 88 -2.91 1.56 -3.42
CA VAL A 88 -4.01 1.25 -2.50
C VAL A 88 -3.52 1.30 -1.06
N SER A 89 -4.23 2.00 -0.18
CA SER A 89 -3.84 2.06 1.23
C SER A 89 -3.90 0.68 1.91
N PRO A 90 -3.16 0.44 3.00
CA PRO A 90 -3.08 -0.86 3.68
C PRO A 90 -4.41 -1.33 4.29
N ASP A 91 -5.38 -0.42 4.40
CA ASP A 91 -6.75 -0.67 4.86
C ASP A 91 -7.79 -0.65 3.73
N GLY A 92 -7.36 -0.39 2.49
CA GLY A 92 -8.22 -0.32 1.33
C GLY A 92 -9.16 0.88 1.31
N SER A 93 -9.00 1.84 2.22
CA SER A 93 -9.87 3.02 2.32
C SER A 93 -9.62 4.08 1.24
N SER A 94 -8.47 4.02 0.56
CA SER A 94 -8.10 4.98 -0.48
C SER A 94 -7.34 4.30 -1.62
N VAL A 95 -7.57 4.82 -2.82
CA VAL A 95 -6.90 4.40 -4.05
C VAL A 95 -6.45 5.64 -4.80
N GLN A 96 -5.22 5.64 -5.31
CA GLN A 96 -4.73 6.65 -6.24
C GLN A 96 -4.36 5.98 -7.56
N LEU A 97 -5.06 6.33 -8.64
CA LEU A 97 -4.75 5.87 -9.98
C LEU A 97 -3.79 6.82 -10.70
N ARG A 98 -2.84 6.27 -11.45
CA ARG A 98 -1.93 7.03 -12.33
C ARG A 98 -1.82 6.33 -13.68
N ALA A 99 -2.06 7.07 -14.76
CA ALA A 99 -1.74 6.60 -16.10
C ALA A 99 -0.21 6.65 -16.30
N GLY A 100 0.38 5.53 -16.72
CA GLY A 100 1.74 5.41 -17.20
C GLY A 100 1.78 5.63 -18.72
N TYR A 101 2.76 6.42 -19.18
CA TYR A 101 3.02 6.72 -20.59
C TYR A 101 4.19 5.89 -21.13
#